data_AF-A0A5J4Q1Q8-F1
#
_entry.id   AF-A0A5J4Q1Q8-F1
#
_cell.length_a   1.000
_cell.length_b   1.000
_cell.length_c   1.000
_cell.angle_alpha   90.00
_cell.angle_beta   90.00
_cell.angle_gamma   90.00
#
_symmetry.space_group_name_H-M   'P 1'
#
loop_
_entity.id
_entity.type
_entity.pdbx_description
1 polymer ?
#
loop_
_entity_poly.entity_id
_entity_poly.type
_entity_poly.pdbx_seq_one_letter_code
_entity_poly.pdbx_strand_id
1 'polypeptide(L)'
;FLIVNEVTGNRDLYRPNSTYMYKVENQKIHMGPLWDFDYGFGKKDGSSNQDFFYTEGMYFYNKSSTSEPGESFFMQFFKDPEFRSEYKKRWNEVKSSISDIDIFVREIGDYLQKSSIENKEVWTENLNHTDQINRMRTWLKERIAYLDTQINKF
;
A
#
# COMPACT_ATOMS: atom_id res chain seq x y z
N PHE A 1 1.97 7.70 -7.22
CA PHE A 1 2.49 7.71 -5.85
C PHE A 1 1.39 7.35 -4.84
N LEU A 2 0.47 8.27 -4.50
CA LEU A 2 -0.53 8.06 -3.43
C LEU A 2 -1.43 6.83 -3.62
N ILE A 3 -1.97 6.59 -4.83
CA ILE A 3 -2.79 5.39 -5.10
C ILE A 3 -2.04 4.10 -4.78
N VAL A 4 -0.75 4.00 -5.14
CA VAL A 4 0.02 2.78 -4.87
C VAL A 4 0.25 2.61 -3.38
N ASN A 5 0.67 3.67 -2.68
CA ASN A 5 0.80 3.63 -1.21
C ASN A 5 -0.52 3.28 -0.52
N GLU A 6 -1.65 3.75 -1.04
CA GLU A 6 -2.96 3.40 -0.51
C GLU A 6 -3.32 1.94 -0.82
N VAL A 7 -3.09 1.43 -2.04
CA VAL A 7 -3.35 0.03 -2.39
C VAL A 7 -2.50 -0.92 -1.55
N THR A 8 -1.23 -0.62 -1.35
CA THR A 8 -0.36 -1.44 -0.49
C THR A 8 -0.58 -1.17 0.98
N GLY A 9 -1.26 -0.09 1.35
CA GLY A 9 -1.38 0.31 2.74
C GLY A 9 -0.03 0.59 3.39
N ASN A 10 0.86 1.28 2.66
CA ASN A 10 2.19 1.63 3.16
C ASN A 10 2.07 2.62 4.32
N ARG A 11 2.31 2.16 5.53
CA ARG A 11 2.23 3.01 6.71
C ARG A 11 3.44 3.94 6.84
N ASP A 12 4.55 3.66 6.18
CA ASP A 12 5.78 4.44 6.37
C ASP A 12 5.62 5.94 6.04
N LEU A 13 4.61 6.26 5.22
CA LEU A 13 4.19 7.62 4.89
C LEU A 13 3.68 8.44 6.10
N TYR A 14 3.35 7.83 7.25
CA TYR A 14 2.96 8.62 8.43
C TYR A 14 4.13 9.45 8.97
N ARG A 15 5.37 8.96 8.82
CA ARG A 15 6.61 9.66 9.18
C ARG A 15 7.46 9.98 7.95
N PRO A 16 6.94 10.83 7.05
CA PRO A 16 6.98 10.64 5.58
C PRO A 16 8.23 9.94 5.03
N ASN A 17 8.43 8.70 5.46
CA ASN A 17 9.52 7.86 5.00
C ASN A 17 9.07 7.27 3.66
N SER A 18 9.98 6.62 2.95
CA SER A 18 9.65 6.00 1.66
C SER A 18 9.03 6.99 0.66
N THR A 19 9.37 8.28 0.83
CA THR A 19 8.83 9.41 0.10
C THR A 19 9.96 10.19 -0.53
N TYR A 20 9.96 10.26 -1.85
CA TYR A 20 10.84 11.12 -2.61
C TYR A 20 10.01 12.13 -3.41
N MET A 21 10.43 13.39 -3.37
CA MET A 21 9.80 14.48 -4.12
C MET A 21 10.88 15.28 -4.83
N TYR A 22 10.64 15.64 -6.08
CA TYR A 22 11.56 16.45 -6.87
C TYR A 22 10.82 17.52 -7.66
N LYS A 23 11.55 18.56 -8.02
CA LYS A 23 11.05 19.65 -8.85
C LYS A 23 12.07 19.92 -9.94
N VAL A 24 11.62 19.84 -11.19
CA VAL A 24 12.36 20.39 -12.32
C VAL A 24 12.06 21.88 -12.38
N GLU A 25 13.05 22.69 -12.76
CA GLU A 25 12.90 24.14 -12.85
C GLU A 25 11.68 24.51 -13.70
N ASN A 26 10.89 25.48 -13.24
CA ASN A 26 9.64 25.94 -13.87
C ASN A 26 8.55 24.86 -14.07
N GLN A 27 8.65 23.70 -13.42
CA GLN A 27 7.64 22.64 -13.44
C GLN A 27 6.95 22.47 -12.07
N LYS A 28 5.91 21.64 -12.04
CA LYS A 28 5.25 21.22 -10.80
C LYS A 28 6.18 20.30 -9.98
N ILE A 29 5.86 20.14 -8.69
CA ILE A 29 6.52 19.15 -7.85
C ILE A 29 5.97 17.76 -8.22
N HIS A 30 6.88 16.79 -8.33
CA HIS A 30 6.56 15.40 -8.60
C HIS A 30 6.81 14.55 -7.35
N MET A 31 6.03 13.48 -7.19
CA MET A 31 6.20 12.49 -6.12
C MET A 31 6.56 11.13 -6.71
N GLY A 32 7.60 10.50 -6.16
CA GLY A 32 8.19 9.27 -6.64
C GLY A 32 9.62 9.48 -7.18
N PRO A 33 10.40 8.42 -7.42
CA PRO A 33 9.94 7.04 -7.61
C PRO A 33 9.44 6.37 -6.32
N LEU A 34 8.66 5.29 -6.49
CA LEU A 34 8.24 4.44 -5.38
C LEU A 34 9.46 3.70 -4.84
N TRP A 35 9.56 3.59 -3.52
CA TRP A 35 10.65 2.92 -2.82
C TRP A 35 10.13 2.41 -1.48
N ASP A 36 10.67 1.28 -1.02
CA ASP A 36 10.56 0.75 0.35
C ASP A 36 9.13 0.58 0.90
N PHE A 37 8.60 -0.63 0.71
CA PHE A 37 7.21 -1.01 1.00
C PHE A 37 7.13 -2.17 1.99
N ASP A 38 8.22 -2.45 2.69
CA ASP A 38 8.31 -3.49 3.73
C ASP A 38 7.41 -3.18 4.94
N TYR A 39 7.10 -1.90 5.17
CA TYR A 39 6.12 -1.40 6.14
C TYR A 39 4.69 -1.26 5.57
N GLY A 40 4.42 -1.91 4.44
CA GLY A 40 3.10 -2.01 3.82
C GLY A 40 2.38 -3.34 4.09
N PHE A 41 1.41 -3.63 3.24
CA PHE A 41 0.63 -4.87 3.18
C PHE A 41 -0.07 -5.24 4.49
N GLY A 42 -0.55 -4.24 5.22
CA GLY A 42 -1.28 -4.45 6.48
C GLY A 42 -0.38 -4.87 7.63
N LYS A 43 0.91 -4.53 7.60
CA LYS A 43 1.81 -4.66 8.74
C LYS A 43 1.25 -3.91 9.94
N LYS A 44 1.19 -4.58 11.10
CA LYS A 44 0.72 -3.99 12.35
C LYS A 44 1.77 -3.07 12.98
N ASP A 45 1.36 -1.88 13.40
CA ASP A 45 2.25 -0.92 14.05
C ASP A 45 2.86 -1.45 15.35
N GLY A 46 4.16 -1.19 15.54
CA GLY A 46 4.90 -1.60 16.74
C GLY A 46 5.08 -3.11 16.89
N SER A 47 4.65 -3.91 15.91
CA SER A 47 4.91 -5.35 15.88
C SER A 47 6.33 -5.60 15.35
N SER A 48 7.18 -6.21 16.17
CA SER A 48 8.42 -6.84 15.71
C SER A 48 8.18 -8.09 14.87
N ASN A 49 6.96 -8.65 14.96
CA ASN A 49 6.61 -9.88 14.27
C ASN A 49 6.21 -9.55 12.82
N GLN A 50 6.46 -10.50 11.91
CA GLN A 50 6.00 -10.51 10.51
C GLN A 50 4.47 -10.68 10.39
N ASP A 51 3.70 -9.92 11.17
CA ASP A 51 2.25 -9.94 11.20
C ASP A 51 1.69 -8.91 10.21
N PHE A 52 1.43 -9.41 9.01
CA PHE A 52 0.90 -8.67 7.87
C PHE A 52 -0.58 -8.98 7.64
N PHE A 53 -1.19 -8.19 6.76
CA PHE A 53 -2.58 -8.35 6.30
C PHE A 53 -3.64 -8.04 7.35
N TYR A 54 -3.33 -7.19 8.32
CA TYR A 54 -4.35 -6.59 9.18
C TYR A 54 -5.23 -5.62 8.36
N THR A 55 -6.55 -5.68 8.59
CA THR A 55 -7.51 -4.86 7.85
C THR A 55 -7.68 -3.51 8.55
N GLU A 56 -7.25 -2.44 7.89
CA GLU A 56 -7.51 -1.06 8.33
C GLU A 56 -8.08 -0.23 7.17
N GLY A 57 -8.76 0.87 7.53
CA GLY A 57 -9.41 1.78 6.59
C GLY A 57 -8.45 2.54 5.67
N MET A 58 -8.94 3.61 5.04
CA MET A 58 -8.09 4.47 4.20
C MET A 58 -7.15 5.31 5.07
N TYR A 59 -5.84 5.20 4.83
CA TYR A 59 -4.83 5.79 5.72
C TYR A 59 -4.83 7.32 5.70
N PHE A 60 -4.95 7.94 4.52
CA PHE A 60 -4.85 9.40 4.39
C PHE A 60 -6.19 10.13 4.26
N TYR A 61 -7.30 9.40 4.24
CA TYR A 61 -8.62 9.99 3.99
C TYR A 61 -9.53 9.99 5.23
N ASN A 62 -9.65 8.86 5.94
CA ASN A 62 -10.65 8.70 7.00
C ASN A 62 -10.17 9.16 8.39
N LYS A 63 -8.99 9.79 8.51
CA LYS A 63 -8.49 10.34 9.78
C LYS A 63 -8.95 11.79 9.96
N SER A 64 -9.41 12.14 11.15
CA SER A 64 -9.83 13.51 11.51
C SER A 64 -8.67 14.37 12.02
N SER A 65 -7.67 13.75 12.66
CA SER A 65 -6.44 14.39 13.10
C SER A 65 -5.32 13.35 13.26
N THR A 66 -4.07 13.82 13.25
CA THR A 66 -2.86 13.03 13.49
C THR A 66 -1.78 13.94 14.06
N SER A 67 -0.89 13.39 14.89
CA SER A 67 0.34 14.06 15.33
C SER A 67 1.53 13.75 14.43
N GLU A 68 1.38 12.82 13.49
CA GLU A 68 2.46 12.35 12.65
C GLU A 68 2.63 13.28 11.43
N PRO A 69 3.87 13.73 11.12
CA PRO A 69 4.09 14.82 10.18
C PRO A 69 3.74 14.45 8.73
N GLY A 70 3.98 13.21 8.32
CA GLY A 70 3.75 12.74 6.96
C GLY A 70 2.27 12.53 6.70
N GLU A 71 1.55 11.91 7.64
CA GLU A 71 0.09 11.86 7.60
C GLU A 71 -0.51 13.27 7.55
N SER A 72 -0.03 14.17 8.41
CA SER A 72 -0.49 15.57 8.45
C SER A 72 -0.32 16.27 7.10
N PHE A 73 0.77 15.99 6.39
CA PHE A 73 1.06 16.52 5.06
C PHE A 73 0.13 15.92 3.99
N PHE A 74 0.07 14.59 3.88
CA PHE A 74 -0.69 13.92 2.82
C PHE A 74 -2.21 14.08 2.99
N MET A 75 -2.71 14.18 4.22
CA MET A 75 -4.12 14.45 4.48
C MET A 75 -4.58 15.82 3.95
N GLN A 76 -3.69 16.80 3.78
CA GLN A 76 -4.09 18.12 3.27
C GLN A 76 -4.66 18.04 1.85
N PHE A 77 -4.11 17.17 1.00
CA PHE A 77 -4.59 17.00 -0.38
C PHE A 77 -6.07 16.60 -0.39
N PHE A 78 -6.47 15.70 0.50
CA PHE A 78 -7.85 15.18 0.54
C PHE A 78 -8.87 16.15 1.17
N LYS A 79 -8.44 17.27 1.75
CA LYS A 79 -9.36 18.34 2.18
C LYS A 79 -9.91 19.12 0.98
N ASP A 80 -9.19 19.13 -0.13
CA ASP A 80 -9.60 19.80 -1.36
C ASP A 80 -10.61 18.92 -2.14
N PRO A 81 -11.85 19.40 -2.40
CA PRO A 81 -12.82 18.67 -3.22
C PRO A 81 -12.34 18.42 -4.66
N GLU A 82 -11.54 19.31 -5.26
CA GLU A 82 -11.03 19.13 -6.63
C GLU A 82 -10.02 17.99 -6.67
N PHE A 83 -9.10 17.95 -5.71
CA PHE A 83 -8.14 16.84 -5.59
C PHE A 83 -8.85 15.50 -5.40
N ARG A 84 -9.90 15.44 -4.57
CA ARG A 84 -10.70 14.22 -4.38
C ARG A 84 -11.36 13.76 -5.68
N SER A 85 -11.90 14.68 -6.46
CA SER A 85 -12.49 14.38 -7.77
C SER A 85 -11.45 13.80 -8.73
N GLU A 86 -10.28 14.44 -8.85
CA GLU A 86 -9.18 13.97 -9.70
C GLU A 86 -8.59 12.64 -9.21
N TYR A 87 -8.50 12.42 -7.89
CA TYR A 87 -8.05 11.16 -7.32
C TYR A 87 -9.01 10.01 -7.67
N LYS A 88 -10.33 10.24 -7.54
CA LYS A 88 -11.38 9.28 -7.94
C LYS A 88 -11.35 9.00 -9.43
N LYS A 89 -11.19 10.02 -10.27
CA LYS A 89 -11.03 9.87 -11.71
C LYS A 89 -9.82 8.99 -12.02
N ARG A 90 -8.65 9.33 -11.46
CA ARG A 90 -7.42 8.58 -11.68
C ARG A 90 -7.51 7.14 -11.20
N TRP A 91 -8.17 6.89 -10.06
CA TRP A 91 -8.44 5.54 -9.57
C TRP A 91 -9.24 4.72 -10.58
N ASN A 92 -10.34 5.27 -11.10
CA ASN A 92 -11.19 4.57 -12.06
C ASN A 92 -10.50 4.34 -13.41
N GLU A 93 -9.54 5.17 -13.80
CA GLU A 93 -8.69 4.94 -14.99
C GLU A 93 -7.76 3.74 -14.83
N VAL A 94 -7.24 3.50 -13.61
CA VAL A 94 -6.15 2.52 -13.40
C VAL A 94 -6.57 1.24 -12.70
N LYS A 95 -7.70 1.19 -12.01
CA LYS A 95 -8.06 0.04 -11.16
C LYS A 95 -8.17 -1.29 -11.93
N SER A 96 -8.55 -1.25 -13.21
CA SER A 96 -8.58 -2.44 -14.07
C SER A 96 -7.18 -3.01 -14.33
N SER A 97 -6.14 -2.17 -14.39
CA SER A 97 -4.75 -2.59 -14.61
C SER A 97 -4.12 -3.34 -13.43
N ILE A 98 -4.79 -3.38 -12.28
CA ILE A 98 -4.36 -4.13 -11.09
C ILE A 98 -5.39 -5.19 -10.68
N SER A 99 -6.34 -5.51 -11.56
CA SER A 99 -7.42 -6.46 -11.27
C SER A 99 -6.95 -7.92 -11.16
N ASP A 100 -5.80 -8.22 -11.75
CA ASP A 100 -5.11 -9.53 -11.76
C ASP A 100 -4.01 -9.63 -10.69
N ILE A 101 -3.97 -8.71 -9.73
CA ILE A 101 -2.92 -8.69 -8.69
C ILE A 101 -2.85 -10.01 -7.92
N ASP A 102 -3.96 -10.73 -7.76
CA ASP A 102 -3.97 -12.02 -7.08
C ASP A 102 -3.34 -13.14 -7.90
N ILE A 103 -3.36 -13.03 -9.22
CA ILE A 103 -2.62 -13.92 -10.13
C ILE A 103 -1.14 -13.61 -10.04
N PHE A 104 -0.76 -12.33 -10.12
CA PHE A 104 0.63 -11.90 -9.99
C PHE A 104 1.26 -12.40 -8.67
N VAL A 105 0.58 -12.21 -7.54
CA VAL A 105 1.06 -12.68 -6.23
C VAL A 105 1.22 -14.20 -6.19
N ARG A 106 0.29 -14.95 -6.78
CA ARG A 106 0.41 -16.41 -6.87
C ARG A 106 1.63 -16.82 -7.69
N GLU A 107 1.81 -16.24 -8.88
CA GLU A 107 2.90 -16.60 -9.79
C GLU A 107 4.28 -16.30 -9.20
N ILE A 108 4.44 -15.13 -8.57
CA ILE A 108 5.67 -14.80 -7.84
C ILE A 108 5.85 -15.72 -6.64
N GLY A 109 4.77 -16.04 -5.92
CA GLY A 109 4.79 -17.01 -4.82
C GLY A 109 5.29 -18.38 -5.24
N ASP A 110 4.75 -18.92 -6.33
CA ASP A 110 5.13 -20.23 -6.90
C ASP A 110 6.59 -20.22 -7.36
N TYR A 111 7.02 -19.14 -8.03
CA TYR A 111 8.41 -18.94 -8.43
C TYR A 111 9.38 -18.96 -7.23
N LEU A 112 8.98 -18.36 -6.09
CA LEU A 112 9.79 -18.26 -4.88
C LEU A 112 9.74 -19.51 -3.97
N GLN A 113 8.98 -20.55 -4.33
CA GLN A 113 8.78 -21.74 -3.49
C GLN A 113 10.10 -22.40 -3.07
N LYS A 114 11.05 -22.52 -4.00
CA LYS A 114 12.37 -23.11 -3.71
C LYS A 114 13.15 -22.26 -2.70
N SER A 115 13.24 -20.95 -2.92
CA SER A 115 13.92 -20.03 -2.00
C SER A 115 13.29 -20.04 -0.62
N SER A 116 11.96 -20.18 -0.55
CA SER A 116 11.25 -20.30 0.73
C SER A 116 11.62 -21.58 1.49
N ILE A 117 11.77 -22.72 0.81
CA ILE A 117 12.24 -23.96 1.44
C ILE A 117 13.67 -23.80 1.95
N GLU A 118 14.58 -23.28 1.12
CA GLU A 118 15.99 -23.12 1.49
C GLU A 118 16.19 -22.10 2.63
N ASN A 119 15.40 -21.01 2.65
CA ASN A 119 15.44 -20.03 3.74
C ASN A 119 15.05 -20.66 5.09
N LYS A 120 14.14 -21.64 5.10
CA LYS A 120 13.72 -22.30 6.35
C LYS A 120 14.82 -23.12 7.01
N GLU A 121 15.82 -23.54 6.24
CA GLU A 121 16.98 -24.27 6.75
C GLU A 121 18.00 -23.33 7.44
N VAL A 122 17.93 -22.03 7.15
CA VAL A 122 18.89 -21.02 7.65
C VAL A 122 18.30 -20.13 8.74
N TRP A 123 17.05 -19.69 8.56
CA TRP A 123 16.39 -18.72 9.44
C TRP A 123 15.35 -19.41 10.32
N THR A 124 15.15 -18.93 11.55
CA THR A 124 14.25 -19.56 12.54
C THR A 124 12.82 -19.01 12.52
N GLU A 125 12.61 -17.80 12.00
CA GLU A 125 11.28 -17.21 11.84
C GLU A 125 10.71 -17.55 10.47
N ASN A 126 9.92 -18.62 10.43
CA ASN A 126 9.44 -19.18 9.18
C ASN A 126 7.92 -19.25 9.13
N LEU A 127 7.32 -18.27 8.46
CA LEU A 127 5.91 -18.36 8.09
C LEU A 127 5.70 -19.46 7.03
N ASN A 128 4.50 -20.04 7.01
CA ASN A 128 4.13 -20.96 5.95
C ASN A 128 3.94 -20.19 4.63
N HIS A 129 4.81 -20.46 3.65
CA HIS A 129 4.84 -19.77 2.34
C HIS A 129 3.51 -19.79 1.61
N THR A 130 2.90 -20.97 1.46
CA THR A 130 1.61 -21.14 0.79
C THR A 130 0.51 -20.37 1.52
N ASP A 131 0.52 -20.40 2.85
CA ASP A 131 -0.45 -19.64 3.64
C ASP A 131 -0.24 -18.12 3.48
N GLN A 132 1.01 -17.64 3.45
CA GLN A 132 1.30 -16.21 3.23
C GLN A 132 0.86 -15.74 1.84
N ILE A 133 1.10 -16.53 0.79
CA ILE A 133 0.61 -16.23 -0.56
C ILE A 133 -0.91 -16.11 -0.53
N ASN A 134 -1.61 -17.08 0.04
CA ASN A 134 -3.08 -17.08 0.09
C ASN A 134 -3.62 -15.90 0.91
N ARG A 135 -3.01 -15.57 2.05
CA ARG A 135 -3.37 -14.40 2.85
C ARG A 135 -3.19 -13.10 2.08
N MET A 136 -2.04 -12.91 1.42
CA MET A 136 -1.76 -11.72 0.63
C MET A 136 -2.74 -11.54 -0.53
N ARG A 137 -3.03 -12.63 -1.25
CA ARG A 137 -4.00 -12.63 -2.36
C ARG A 137 -5.38 -12.21 -1.90
N THR A 138 -5.87 -12.82 -0.82
CA THR A 138 -7.18 -12.47 -0.24
C THR A 138 -7.20 -11.02 0.22
N TRP A 139 -6.21 -10.60 0.99
CA TRP A 139 -6.15 -9.24 1.54
C TRP A 139 -6.08 -8.17 0.45
N LEU A 140 -5.27 -8.35 -0.60
CA LEU A 140 -5.20 -7.38 -1.69
C LEU A 140 -6.52 -7.24 -2.45
N LYS A 141 -7.24 -8.36 -2.70
CA LYS A 141 -8.56 -8.32 -3.35
C LYS A 141 -9.58 -7.58 -2.49
N GLU A 142 -9.64 -7.89 -1.20
CA GLU A 142 -10.53 -7.24 -0.24
C GLU A 142 -10.19 -5.75 -0.11
N ARG A 143 -8.91 -5.41 -0.05
CA ARG A 143 -8.44 -4.02 0.04
C ARG A 143 -8.79 -3.22 -1.20
N ILE A 144 -8.54 -3.74 -2.40
CA ILE A 144 -8.89 -3.05 -3.65
C ILE A 144 -10.40 -2.83 -3.75
N ALA A 145 -11.21 -3.83 -3.38
CA ALA A 145 -12.67 -3.70 -3.36
C ALA A 145 -13.16 -2.65 -2.34
N TYR A 146 -12.55 -2.62 -1.15
CA TYR A 146 -12.82 -1.61 -0.13
C TYR A 146 -12.46 -0.21 -0.63
N LEU A 147 -11.26 -0.03 -1.19
CA LEU A 147 -10.80 1.24 -1.75
C LEU A 147 -11.70 1.72 -2.89
N ASP A 148 -12.11 0.81 -3.78
CA ASP A 148 -13.05 1.15 -4.85
C ASP A 148 -14.36 1.70 -4.28
N THR A 149 -14.88 1.07 -3.23
CA THR A 149 -16.11 1.53 -2.56
C THR A 149 -15.92 2.91 -1.91
N GLN A 150 -14.81 3.15 -1.21
CA GLN A 150 -14.62 4.43 -0.51
C GLN A 150 -14.26 5.58 -1.45
N ILE A 151 -13.34 5.36 -2.40
CA ILE A 151 -12.89 6.38 -3.34
C ILE A 151 -14.04 6.83 -4.25
N ASN A 152 -14.96 5.94 -4.61
CA ASN A 152 -16.12 6.34 -5.43
C ASN A 152 -17.17 7.18 -4.69
N LYS A 153 -17.06 7.34 -3.36
CA LYS A 153 -17.89 8.29 -2.58
C LYS A 153 -17.37 9.73 -2.63
N PHE A 154 -16.19 9.95 -3.20
CA PHE A 154 -15.64 11.29 -3.41
C PHE A 154 -16.44 12.06 -4.47
#